data_AF-A0A2N2LNJ7-F1
#
_entry.id   AF-A0A2N2LNJ7-F1
#
_cell.length_a   1.000
_cell.length_b   1.000
_cell.length_c   1.000
_cell.angle_alpha   90.00
_cell.angle_beta   90.00
_cell.angle_gamma   90.00
#
_symmetry.space_group_name_H-M   'P 1'
#
loop_
_entity.id
_entity.type
_entity.pdbx_description
1 polymer ?
#
loop_
_entity_poly.entity_id
_entity_poly.type
_entity_poly.pdbx_seq_one_letter_code
_entity_poly.pdbx_strand_id
1 'polypeptide(L)' 'RINPDFPTRTKGVVEKCNFCEERLAKGIMPACVVACKEKALTFGDAENSRSEVRLAIEKRFSLPRRAGLGTAPQVYYIL' A
#
# COMPACT_ATOMS: atom_id res chain seq x y z
N ARG A 1 20.59 -7.51 -6.43
CA ARG A 1 20.24 -8.92 -6.74
C ARG A 1 18.83 -8.91 -7.33
N ILE A 2 18.58 -9.60 -8.43
CA ILE A 2 17.25 -9.64 -9.09
C ILE A 2 16.40 -10.73 -8.43
N ASN A 3 15.12 -10.48 -8.19
CA ASN A 3 14.18 -11.48 -7.69
C ASN A 3 13.62 -12.30 -8.88
N PRO A 4 13.94 -13.60 -9.00
CA PRO A 4 13.43 -14.43 -10.09
C PRO A 4 11.91 -14.66 -10.03
N ASP A 5 11.29 -14.51 -8.85
CA ASP A 5 9.85 -14.75 -8.66
C ASP A 5 8.97 -13.57 -9.11
N PHE A 6 9.57 -12.42 -9.46
CA PHE A 6 8.84 -11.23 -9.90
C PHE A 6 9.23 -10.89 -11.35
N PRO A 7 8.26 -10.67 -12.25
CA PRO A 7 8.53 -10.57 -13.69
C PRO A 7 9.44 -9.38 -14.01
N THR A 8 10.61 -9.60 -14.59
CA THR A 8 11.48 -8.48 -15.00
C THR A 8 10.90 -7.82 -16.26
N ARG A 9 10.83 -6.50 -16.29
CA ARG A 9 10.24 -5.75 -17.40
C ARG A 9 11.23 -5.57 -18.54
N THR A 10 10.71 -5.50 -19.77
CA THR A 10 11.48 -5.17 -20.97
C THR A 10 11.34 -3.70 -21.32
N LYS A 11 12.17 -3.22 -22.26
CA LYS A 11 12.17 -1.82 -22.71
C LYS A 11 10.79 -1.43 -23.26
N GLY A 12 10.27 -0.29 -22.82
CA GLY A 12 9.00 0.28 -23.27
C GLY A 12 7.78 -0.13 -22.44
N VAL A 13 7.95 -0.91 -21.38
CA VAL A 13 6.86 -1.28 -20.45
C VAL A 13 6.79 -0.30 -19.29
N VAL A 14 5.60 0.21 -18.99
CA VAL A 14 5.36 1.07 -17.82
C VAL A 14 5.15 0.23 -16.58
N GLU A 15 5.67 0.70 -15.45
CA GLU A 15 5.45 0.11 -14.15
C GLU A 15 4.87 1.10 -13.15
N LYS A 16 4.17 0.57 -12.16
CA LYS A 16 3.63 1.32 -11.02
C LYS A 16 3.58 0.42 -9.79
N CYS A 17 3.38 1.03 -8.64
CA CYS A 17 2.99 0.27 -7.44
C CYS A 17 1.66 -0.47 -7.69
N ASN A 18 1.64 -1.75 -7.37
CA ASN A 18 0.47 -2.63 -7.38
C ASN A 18 0.21 -3.22 -5.98
N PHE A 19 0.76 -2.60 -4.93
CA PHE A 19 0.70 -3.09 -3.56
C PHE A 19 1.27 -4.50 -3.34
N CYS A 20 2.27 -4.90 -4.15
CA CYS A 20 2.91 -6.20 -4.06
C CYS A 20 1.90 -7.34 -4.19
N GLU A 21 1.03 -7.28 -5.20
CA GLU A 21 0.03 -8.30 -5.53
C GLU A 21 0.57 -9.74 -5.44
N GLU A 22 1.79 -9.97 -5.93
CA GLU A 22 2.47 -11.28 -5.89
C GLU A 22 2.73 -11.80 -4.47
N ARG A 23 2.91 -10.89 -3.51
CA ARG A 23 3.09 -11.20 -2.09
C ARG A 23 1.74 -11.39 -1.42
N LEU A 24 0.78 -10.52 -1.73
CA LEU A 24 -0.58 -10.60 -1.20
C LEU A 24 -1.27 -11.90 -1.59
N ALA A 25 -1.07 -12.38 -2.82
CA ALA A 25 -1.56 -13.68 -3.28
C ALA A 25 -1.03 -14.87 -2.45
N LYS A 26 0.10 -14.70 -1.75
CA LYS A 26 0.70 -15.69 -0.85
C LYS A 26 0.38 -15.41 0.63
N GLY A 27 -0.48 -14.42 0.92
CA GLY A 27 -0.77 -13.98 2.29
C GLY A 27 0.38 -13.22 2.96
N ILE A 28 1.36 -12.73 2.19
CA ILE A 28 2.55 -12.05 2.71
C ILE A 28 2.34 -10.53 2.59
N MET A 29 2.67 -9.81 3.67
CA MET A 29 2.59 -8.34 3.69
C MET A 29 3.49 -7.67 2.63
N PRO A 30 3.10 -6.48 2.12
CA PRO A 30 3.89 -5.76 1.12
C PRO A 30 5.31 -5.46 1.57
N ALA A 31 6.26 -5.45 0.62
CA ALA A 31 7.68 -5.33 0.92
C ALA A 31 8.03 -4.00 1.62
N CYS A 32 7.40 -2.89 1.21
CA CYS A 32 7.61 -1.58 1.82
C CYS A 32 7.18 -1.51 3.29
N VAL A 33 6.08 -2.19 3.64
CA VAL A 33 5.56 -2.26 5.02
C VAL A 33 6.49 -3.07 5.90
N VAL A 34 6.92 -4.24 5.42
CA VAL A 34 7.84 -5.13 6.16
C VAL A 34 9.22 -4.49 6.36
N ALA A 35 9.71 -3.74 5.38
CA ALA A 35 11.02 -3.09 5.45
C ALA A 35 11.06 -1.88 6.41
N CYS A 36 9.90 -1.25 6.68
CA CYS A 36 9.84 -0.03 7.48
C CYS A 36 9.94 -0.34 8.99
N LYS A 37 11.12 -0.16 9.57
CA LYS A 37 11.36 -0.38 11.01
C LYS A 37 10.54 0.54 11.90
N GLU A 38 10.36 1.79 11.48
CA GLU A 38 9.59 2.82 12.20
C GLU A 38 8.07 2.62 12.12
N LYS A 39 7.60 1.61 11.35
CA LYS A 39 6.16 1.32 11.15
C LYS A 39 5.35 2.51 10.65
N ALA A 40 5.97 3.36 9.82
CA ALA A 40 5.31 4.51 9.20
C ALA A 40 4.27 4.09 8.15
N LEU A 41 4.36 2.86 7.63
CA LEU A 41 3.44 2.31 6.64
C LEU A 41 2.58 1.22 7.29
N THR A 42 1.26 1.35 7.17
CA THR A 42 0.29 0.33 7.57
C THR A 42 -0.50 -0.10 6.34
N PHE A 43 -0.72 -1.39 6.16
CA PHE A 43 -1.45 -1.94 5.01
C PHE A 43 -2.47 -2.98 5.48
N GLY A 44 -3.61 -3.04 4.80
CA GLY A 44 -4.73 -3.89 5.19
C GLY A 44 -6.01 -3.49 4.47
N ASP A 45 -7.09 -4.16 4.83
CA ASP A 45 -8.42 -3.96 4.27
C ASP A 45 -9.09 -2.71 4.88
N ALA A 46 -9.39 -1.71 4.05
CA ALA A 46 -10.01 -0.47 4.49
C ALA A 46 -11.53 -0.60 4.77
N GLU A 47 -12.18 -1.66 4.27
CA GLU A 47 -13.61 -1.90 4.48
C GLU A 47 -13.87 -2.67 5.78
N ASN A 48 -12.87 -3.43 6.26
CA ASN A 48 -12.95 -4.13 7.52
C ASN A 48 -12.78 -3.18 8.71
N SER A 49 -13.84 -3.00 9.50
CA SER A 49 -13.85 -2.14 10.70
C SER A 49 -12.84 -2.52 11.78
N ARG A 50 -12.35 -3.76 11.79
CA ARG A 50 -11.36 -4.25 12.76
C ARG A 50 -9.92 -4.18 12.25
N SER A 51 -9.70 -3.73 11.01
CA SER A 51 -8.35 -3.65 10.46
C SER A 51 -7.54 -2.51 11.07
N GLU A 52 -6.23 -2.68 11.17
CA GLU A 52 -5.34 -1.63 11.68
C GLU A 52 -5.40 -0.36 10.83
N VAL A 53 -5.55 -0.50 9.51
CA VAL A 53 -5.69 0.64 8.58
C VAL A 53 -6.95 1.42 8.87
N ARG A 54 -8.09 0.74 9.02
CA ARG A 54 -9.36 1.41 9.28
C ARG A 54 -9.35 2.14 10.62
N LEU A 55 -8.81 1.50 11.65
CA LEU A 55 -8.63 2.11 12.97
C LEU A 55 -7.66 3.31 12.92
N ALA A 56 -6.61 3.27 12.11
CA ALA A 56 -5.66 4.38 11.97
C ALA A 56 -6.30 5.60 11.27
N ILE A 57 -7.12 5.36 10.25
CA ILE A 57 -7.87 6.39 9.52
C ILE A 57 -8.93 7.05 10.41
N GLU A 58 -9.63 6.28 11.26
CA GLU A 58 -10.67 6.80 12.15
C GLU A 58 -10.11 7.55 13.36
N LYS A 59 -9.00 7.07 13.95
CA LYS A 59 -8.46 7.63 15.21
C LYS A 59 -7.62 8.89 15.01
N ARG A 60 -7.08 9.11 13.82
CA ARG A 60 -6.16 10.21 13.54
C ARG A 60 -6.65 10.99 12.33
N PHE A 61 -6.32 12.27 12.29
CA PHE A 61 -6.63 13.08 11.14
C PHE A 61 -5.85 12.56 9.92
N SER A 62 -6.59 12.11 8.91
CA SER A 62 -6.03 11.48 7.72
C SER A 62 -6.60 12.12 6.46
N LEU A 63 -5.73 12.30 5.46
CA LEU A 63 -6.09 12.95 4.20
C LEU A 63 -5.54 12.15 3.01
N PRO A 64 -6.37 11.88 1.99
CA PRO A 64 -5.87 11.40 0.71
C PRO A 64 -5.19 12.54 -0.05
N ARG A 65 -4.16 12.21 -0.82
CA ARG A 65 -3.44 13.22 -1.60
C ARG A 65 -4.32 13.74 -2.74
N ARG A 66 -4.40 15.06 -2.88
CA ARG A 66 -5.21 15.75 -3.91
C ARG A 66 -6.70 15.34 -3.89
N ALA A 67 -7.31 15.32 -2.70
CA ALA A 67 -8.72 14.95 -2.50
C ALA A 67 -9.71 15.67 -3.44
N GLY A 68 -9.44 16.93 -3.82
CA GLY A 68 -10.31 17.73 -4.69
C GLY A 68 -10.41 17.26 -6.15
N LEU A 69 -9.62 16.26 -6.57
CA LEU A 69 -9.65 15.74 -7.95
C LEU A 69 -10.67 14.61 -8.16
N GLY A 70 -11.37 14.15 -7.12
CA GLY A 70 -12.38 13.09 -7.24
C GLY A 70 -11.84 11.70 -7.61
N THR A 71 -10.53 11.47 -7.47
CA THR A 71 -9.85 10.22 -7.88
C THR A 71 -9.95 9.07 -6.86
N ALA A 72 -10.63 9.29 -5.73
CA ALA A 72 -10.78 8.35 -4.62
C ALA A 72 -9.52 7.50 -4.30
N PRO A 73 -8.36 8.12 -3.96
CA PRO A 73 -7.13 7.38 -3.72
C PRO A 73 -7.24 6.44 -2.51
N GLN A 74 -6.59 5.27 -2.61
CA GLN A 74 -6.55 4.25 -1.54
C GLN A 74 -5.34 4.38 -0.61
N VAL A 75 -4.67 5.55 -0.61
CA VAL A 75 -3.53 5.84 0.26
C VAL A 75 -3.85 7.10 1.04
N TYR A 76 -3.86 6.97 2.36
CA TYR A 76 -4.17 8.04 3.30
C TYR A 76 -2.90 8.42 4.06
N TYR A 77 -2.65 9.73 4.16
CA TYR A 77 -1.55 10.27 4.95
C TYR A 77 -2.09 10.68 6.31
N ILE A 78 -1.43 10.22 7.37
CA ILE A 78 -1.78 10.55 8.76
C ILE A 78 -0.93 11.73 9.19
N LEU A 79 -1.55 12.76 9.78
CA LEU A 79 -0.88 13.92 10.35
C LEU A 79 -0.66 13.80 11.87
#